data_AF-A0A1D6P783-F1
#
_entry.id   AF-A0A1D6P783-F1
#
_cell.length_a   1.000
_cell.length_b   1.000
_cell.length_c   1.000
_cell.angle_alpha   90.00
_cell.angle_beta   90.00
_cell.angle_gamma   90.00
#
_symmetry.space_group_name_H-M   'P 1'
#
loop_
_entity.id
_entity.type
_entity.pdbx_description
1 polymer ?
#
loop_
_entity_poly.entity_id
_entity_poly.type
_entity_poly.pdbx_seq_one_letter_code
_entity_poly.pdbx_strand_id
1 'polypeptide(L)' 'MEIQDKLSAEWKPMKLSWGAIWRMDTAKALKGPFSIRLTSESGKKVIAKDIIPANWRPDAVYTSNVQFY' A
#
# COMPACT_ATOMS: atom_id res chain seq x y z
N MET A 1 6.37 4.68 1.10
CA MET A 1 5.20 3.94 0.59
C MET A 1 3.94 4.58 1.14
N GLU A 2 2.87 4.61 0.37
CA GLU A 2 1.58 5.15 0.80
C GLU A 2 0.48 4.13 0.53
N ILE A 3 -0.56 4.17 1.36
CA ILE A 3 -1.73 3.28 1.29
C ILE A 3 -3.01 4.11 1.15
N GLN A 4 -3.93 3.60 0.34
CA GLN A 4 -5.29 4.13 0.21
C GLN A 4 -6.26 2.99 0.52
N ASP A 5 -7.28 3.29 1.32
CA ASP A 5 -8.33 2.34 1.72
C ASP A 5 -9.64 2.63 0.97
N LYS A 6 -10.63 1.74 1.08
CA LYS A 6 -11.93 1.92 0.40
C LYS A 6 -12.72 3.13 0.91
N LEU A 7 -12.47 3.58 2.14
CA LEU A 7 -13.27 4.61 2.80
C LEU A 7 -12.83 6.03 2.44
N SER A 8 -11.57 6.22 2.06
CA SER A 8 -11.03 7.52 1.70
C SER A 8 -10.15 7.42 0.44
N ALA A 9 -10.36 8.37 -0.48
CA ALA A 9 -9.48 8.54 -1.64
C ALA A 9 -8.13 9.19 -1.28
N GLU A 10 -7.87 9.48 -0.01
CA GLU A 10 -6.61 10.05 0.44
C GLU A 10 -5.49 9.00 0.51
N TRP A 11 -4.29 9.39 0.08
CA TRP A 11 -3.08 8.60 0.24
C TRP A 11 -2.47 8.86 1.60
N LYS A 12 -2.42 7.82 2.44
CA LYS A 12 -1.86 7.89 3.79
C LYS A 12 -0.42 7.38 3.78
N PRO A 13 0.56 8.13 4.33
CA PRO A 13 1.93 7.68 4.38
C PRO A 13 2.09 6.49 5.34
N MET A 14 2.79 5.46 4.89
CA MET A 14 3.21 4.35 5.74
C MET A 14 4.57 4.67 6.36
N LYS A 15 4.84 4.12 7.55
CA LYS A 15 6.14 4.24 8.21
C LYS A 15 7.07 3.14 7.72
N LEU A 16 8.31 3.50 7.42
CA LEU A 16 9.37 2.51 7.20
C LEU A 16 9.67 1.83 8.54
N SER A 17 9.56 0.50 8.58
CA SER A 17 9.88 -0.27 9.78
C SER A 17 11.35 -0.72 9.74
N TRP A 18 11.72 -1.56 8.75
CA TRP A 18 13.11 -1.92 8.47
C TRP A 18 13.25 -2.50 7.06
N GLY A 19 14.39 -2.26 6.39
CA GLY A 19 14.64 -2.77 5.04
C GLY A 19 13.51 -2.40 4.05
N ALA A 20 12.85 -3.41 3.48
CA ALA A 20 11.70 -3.23 2.58
C ALA A 20 10.33 -3.40 3.28
N ILE A 21 10.28 -3.34 4.62
CA ILE A 21 9.06 -3.54 5.41
C ILE A 21 8.47 -2.19 5.82
N TRP A 22 7.21 -1.99 5.43
CA TRP A 22 6.43 -0.78 5.71
C TRP A 22 5.23 -1.12 6.58
N ARG A 23 4.95 -0.25 7.55
CA ARG A 23 3.86 -0.43 8.52
C ARG A 23 2.88 0.74 8.45
N MET A 24 1.60 0.43 8.59
CA MET A 24 0.54 1.42 8.76
C MET A 24 0.03 1.38 10.20
N ASP A 25 0.45 2.34 11.01
CA ASP A 25 -0.05 2.50 12.38
C ASP A 25 -1.23 3.46 12.38
N THR A 26 -2.41 3.00 12.78
CA THR A 26 -3.58 3.88 12.90
C THR A 26 -4.52 3.42 14.00
N ALA A 27 -5.13 4.39 14.69
CA ALA A 27 -6.17 4.12 15.68
C ALA A 27 -7.53 3.77 15.02
N LYS A 28 -7.69 4.04 13.72
CA LYS A 28 -8.92 3.73 12.97
C LYS A 28 -8.72 2.47 12.14
N ALA A 29 -9.69 1.55 12.20
CA ALA A 29 -9.66 0.36 11.37
C ALA A 29 -9.65 0.73 9.87
N LEU A 30 -8.65 0.23 9.14
CA LEU A 30 -8.57 0.35 7.69
C LEU A 30 -9.49 -0.69 7.05
N LYS A 31 -10.20 -0.31 5.98
CA LYS A 31 -11.06 -1.23 5.24
C LYS A 31 -10.57 -1.42 3.82
N GLY A 32 -10.30 -2.68 3.46
CA GLY A 32 -9.90 -3.03 2.12
C GLY A 32 -11.05 -2.92 1.09
N PRO A 33 -10.74 -3.12 -0.21
CA PRO A 33 -9.40 -3.38 -0.73
C PRO A 33 -8.46 -2.18 -0.55
N PHE A 34 -7.16 -2.45 -0.52
CA PHE A 34 -6.13 -1.42 -0.38
C PHE A 34 -5.36 -1.22 -1.68
N SER A 35 -5.16 0.04 -2.02
CA SER A 35 -4.25 0.44 -3.08
C SER A 35 -2.91 0.88 -2.48
N ILE A 36 -1.83 0.61 -3.19
CA ILE A 36 -0.47 0.96 -2.77
C ILE A 36 0.14 1.91 -3.79
N ARG A 37 0.77 2.98 -3.30
CA ARG A 37 1.60 3.88 -4.10
C ARG A 37 3.05 3.80 -3.66
N LEU A 38 3.91 3.49 -4.62
CA LEU A 38 5.36 3.47 -4.46
C LEU A 38 5.97 4.68 -5.15
N THR A 39 6.99 5.25 -4.53
CA THR A 39 7.81 6.33 -5.09
C THR A 39 9.25 5.82 -5.13
N SER A 40 9.88 5.83 -6.31
CA SER A 40 11.29 5.49 -6.47
C SER A 40 12.19 6.59 -5.90
N GLU A 41 13.47 6.30 -5.74
CA GLU A 41 14.47 7.32 -5.35
C GLU A 41 14.55 8.49 -6.34
N SER A 42 14.31 8.21 -7.63
CA SER A 42 14.21 9.23 -8.69
C SER A 42 12.89 10.02 -8.69
N GLY A 43 11.99 9.75 -7.74
CA GLY A 43 10.70 10.44 -7.61
C GLY A 43 9.60 9.93 -8.53
N LYS A 44 9.87 8.93 -9.40
CA LYS A 44 8.82 8.28 -10.20
C LYS A 44 7.82 7.59 -9.28
N LYS A 45 6.55 7.55 -9.66
CA LYS A 45 5.49 6.90 -8.88
C LYS A 45 4.78 5.82 -9.68
N VAL A 46 4.46 4.71 -9.03
CA VAL A 46 3.56 3.67 -9.55
C VAL A 46 2.45 3.39 -8.54
N ILE A 47 1.27 3.05 -9.05
CA ILE A 47 0.08 2.77 -8.23
C ILE A 47 -0.41 1.37 -8.55
N ALA A 48 -0.39 0.49 -7.54
CA ALA A 48 -1.06 -0.81 -7.59
C ALA A 48 -2.44 -0.66 -6.96
N LYS A 49 -3.48 -0.56 -7.80
CA LYS A 49 -4.84 -0.31 -7.37
C LYS A 49 -5.53 -1.58 -6.85
N ASP A 50 -6.19 -1.47 -5.70
CA ASP A 50 -7.00 -2.51 -5.06
C ASP A 50 -6.30 -3.87 -4.93
N ILE A 51 -4.98 -3.85 -4.76
CA ILE A 51 -4.12 -5.03 -4.86
C ILE A 51 -4.18 -5.94 -3.64
N ILE A 52 -4.45 -5.38 -2.46
CA ILE A 52 -4.65 -6.16 -1.23
C ILE A 52 -6.16 -6.26 -1.01
N PRO A 53 -6.77 -7.45 -1.05
CA PRO A 53 -8.22 -7.60 -0.94
C PRO A 53 -8.71 -7.36 0.50
N ALA A 54 -10.02 -7.14 0.66
CA ALA A 54 -10.61 -6.89 1.98
C ALA A 54 -10.47 -8.05 2.97
N ASN A 55 -10.40 -9.29 2.46
CA ASN A 55 -10.21 -10.52 3.23
C ASN A 55 -8.74 -10.96 3.29
N TRP A 56 -7.80 -10.03 3.18
CA TRP A 56 -6.38 -10.32 3.23
C TRP A 56 -6.01 -11.09 4.51
N ARG A 57 -4.97 -11.91 4.40
CA ARG A 57 -4.43 -12.69 5.52
C ARG A 57 -2.95 -12.37 5.72
N PRO A 58 -2.45 -12.46 6.98
CA PRO A 58 -1.02 -12.46 7.22
C PRO A 58 -0.32 -13.55 6.40
N ASP A 59 0.93 -13.31 6.03
CA ASP A 59 1.79 -14.24 5.27
C ASP A 59 1.29 -14.58 3.85
N ALA A 60 0.31 -13.84 3.32
CA ALA A 60 -0.15 -13.97 1.95
C ALA A 60 0.61 -13.02 1.00
N VAL A 61 0.79 -13.47 -0.25
CA VAL A 61 1.42 -12.69 -1.32
C VAL A 61 0.35 -12.20 -2.30
N TYR A 62 0.40 -10.91 -2.65
CA TYR A 62 -0.47 -10.28 -3.64
C TYR A 62 0.38 -9.66 -4.76
N THR A 63 0.23 -10.16 -5.99
CA THR A 63 1.06 -9.78 -7.15
C THR A 63 0.38 -8.70 -7.99
N SER A 64 1.02 -7.53 -8.13
CA SER A 64 0.52 -6.45 -9.00
C SER A 64 0.97 -6.63 -10.45
N ASN A 65 0.33 -5.87 -11.35
CA ASN A 65 0.68 -5.77 -12.77
C ASN A 65 1.38 -4.45 -13.13
N VAL A 66 1.96 -3.75 -12.14
CA VAL A 66 2.62 -2.45 -12.33
C VAL A 66 4.11 -2.53 -12.03
N GLN A 67 4.91 -1.79 -12.79
CA GLN A 67 6.37 -1.81 -12.68
C GLN A 67 6.97 -0.44 -13.04
N PHE A 68 8.15 -0.14 -12.49
CA PHE A 68 8.96 0.99 -12.92
C PHE A 68 9.74 0.65 -14.20
N TYR A 69 9.69 1.55 -15.18
CA TYR A 69 10.45 1.48 -16.44
C TYR A 69 11.49 2.61 -16.50
#